data_AF-A0A929I7W8-F1
#
_entry.id   AF-A0A929I7W8-F1
#
_cell.length_a   1.000
_cell.length_b   1.000
_cell.length_c   1.000
_cell.angle_alpha   90.00
_cell.angle_beta   90.00
_cell.angle_gamma   90.00
#
_symmetry.space_group_name_H-M   'P 1'
#
loop_
_entity.id
_entity.type
_entity.pdbx_description
1 polymer ?
#
loop_
_entity_poly.entity_id
_entity_poly.type
_entity_poly.pdbx_seq_one_letter_code
_entity_poly.pdbx_strand_id
1 'polypeptide(L)'
;MKANRYFRIFFVAVMLVGATTLTSTFVLAESAAEYVAAGRSHLKTPHTMQGLKDANTSFQSALTDEPTNPEANFFYSLTRLAVLFDDMVNSNFKELLDGFGMDAAGRDLFNWTASIPEDIYGNIILPSDTPSGLAIQEFLQSVVIPEIDEAIINLNKINDTDNTLNIILSTEETGELNDIEVDYGDVLLYKSLLYASKAAILIIDSYDLDVDIDAVVAKINDDTFNINSDLLDVYANFLTLLTSGATRIGEAKTAVLAAIDRYNEASTSIRTEEDDQTDDLFTIDPDDLAEESDFRSHLADIRNSITNKQPVDMDDEEDVFRVNFGEFFDAPISIRDYLPAFIHDPYIDEILIKGMSSFPDRTFSGIFPDGLPPEEYEIYIDKVVIWGGNSEGGPFKAIFCWVNGLAPWDIESLTVYGPDGFRYDFDAEQDIKAHYRFGTLYRHKVSGTLPGGWYDFVLKDNNGQDYHADKHFTPNLINVVDMSTGISPGGGVYVGTTTPT
;
A
#
# COMPACT_ATOMS: atom_id res chain seq x y z
N MET A 1 -52.51 22.53 -29.75
CA MET A 1 -53.75 21.72 -29.67
C MET A 1 -53.32 20.26 -29.66
N LYS A 2 -53.51 19.58 -28.51
CA LYS A 2 -53.74 18.13 -28.24
C LYS A 2 -52.99 17.06 -29.07
N ALA A 3 -52.67 15.85 -28.60
CA ALA A 3 -52.59 15.16 -27.32
C ALA A 3 -52.36 13.66 -27.67
N ASN A 4 -51.45 12.98 -26.97
CA ASN A 4 -51.55 11.62 -26.41
C ASN A 4 -51.86 10.34 -27.24
N ARG A 5 -50.98 9.34 -26.98
CA ARG A 5 -51.21 7.91 -26.60
C ARG A 5 -51.21 6.75 -27.64
N TYR A 6 -50.18 5.90 -27.47
CA TYR A 6 -50.10 4.42 -27.41
C TYR A 6 -50.85 3.54 -28.45
N PHE A 7 -50.15 2.60 -29.13
CA PHE A 7 -50.00 1.19 -28.73
C PHE A 7 -49.21 0.38 -29.80
N ARG A 8 -48.64 -0.75 -29.36
CA ARG A 8 -47.61 -1.60 -29.99
C ARG A 8 -48.11 -2.58 -31.09
N ILE A 9 -47.15 -3.14 -31.83
CA ILE A 9 -46.96 -4.57 -32.23
C ILE A 9 -46.84 -4.87 -33.76
N PHE A 10 -45.61 -5.28 -34.11
CA PHE A 10 -45.09 -6.29 -35.08
C PHE A 10 -45.44 -6.29 -36.58
N PHE A 11 -44.36 -6.10 -37.36
CA PHE A 11 -43.86 -6.93 -38.48
C PHE A 11 -44.83 -7.46 -39.55
N VAL A 12 -44.62 -7.05 -40.81
CA VAL A 12 -44.42 -7.95 -41.97
C VAL A 12 -43.54 -7.24 -43.02
N ALA A 13 -42.53 -7.96 -43.48
CA ALA A 13 -41.62 -7.63 -44.57
C ALA A 13 -42.26 -7.85 -45.96
N VAL A 14 -41.68 -7.17 -46.97
CA VAL A 14 -41.56 -7.51 -48.42
C VAL A 14 -41.94 -6.33 -49.33
N MET A 15 -40.88 -5.74 -49.91
CA MET A 15 -40.72 -5.15 -51.24
C MET A 15 -41.88 -4.37 -51.90
N LEU A 16 -41.61 -3.10 -52.27
CA LEU A 16 -41.52 -2.75 -53.70
C LEU A 16 -40.71 -1.46 -53.93
N VAL A 17 -39.80 -1.59 -54.88
CA VAL A 17 -38.92 -0.61 -55.50
C VAL A 17 -39.69 0.63 -56.00
N GLY A 18 -39.34 1.79 -55.46
CA GLY A 18 -39.58 3.09 -56.07
C GLY A 18 -38.22 3.74 -56.30
N ALA A 19 -37.86 3.92 -57.57
CA ALA A 19 -36.59 4.48 -58.01
C ALA A 19 -36.29 5.82 -57.33
N THR A 20 -35.39 5.80 -56.35
CA THR A 20 -34.56 6.94 -55.99
C THR A 20 -33.20 6.69 -56.63
N THR A 21 -32.77 7.63 -57.45
CA THR A 21 -31.38 7.75 -57.87
C THR A 21 -30.52 7.84 -56.62
N LEU A 22 -29.92 6.72 -56.22
CA LEU A 22 -28.74 6.70 -55.37
C LEU A 22 -27.67 7.49 -56.12
N THR A 23 -27.53 8.77 -55.81
CA THR A 23 -26.19 9.36 -55.83
C THR A 23 -25.42 8.61 -54.78
N SER A 24 -24.77 7.52 -55.16
CA SER A 24 -23.65 7.01 -54.42
C SER A 24 -22.64 8.14 -54.41
N THR A 25 -22.67 8.97 -53.37
CA THR A 25 -21.45 9.65 -52.94
C THR A 25 -20.44 8.52 -52.78
N PHE A 26 -19.46 8.47 -53.69
CA PHE A 26 -18.23 7.75 -53.42
C PHE A 26 -17.67 8.41 -52.16
N VAL A 27 -17.99 7.85 -50.99
CA VAL A 27 -17.19 8.06 -49.81
C VAL A 27 -15.88 7.36 -50.17
N LEU A 28 -14.84 8.15 -50.46
CA LEU A 28 -13.50 7.60 -50.51
C LEU A 28 -13.28 6.93 -49.15
N ALA A 29 -12.76 5.70 -49.13
CA ALA A 29 -12.37 5.08 -47.88
C ALA A 29 -11.41 6.04 -47.18
N GLU A 30 -11.75 6.45 -45.97
CA GLU A 30 -10.84 7.25 -45.15
C GLU A 30 -9.58 6.42 -44.91
N SER A 31 -8.43 7.08 -44.95
CA SER A 31 -7.14 6.46 -44.67
C SER A 31 -6.85 6.45 -43.16
N ALA A 32 -5.95 5.58 -42.72
CA ALA A 32 -5.49 5.55 -41.31
C ALA A 32 -5.04 6.94 -40.82
N ALA A 33 -4.35 7.73 -41.67
CA ALA A 33 -3.93 9.09 -41.34
C ALA A 33 -5.12 10.07 -41.14
N GLU A 34 -6.19 9.93 -41.93
CA GLU A 34 -7.40 10.74 -41.75
C GLU A 34 -8.12 10.36 -40.45
N TYR A 35 -8.15 9.07 -40.10
CA TYR A 35 -8.67 8.61 -38.82
C TYR A 35 -7.85 9.09 -37.63
N VAL A 36 -6.52 9.05 -37.71
CA VAL A 36 -5.64 9.61 -36.65
C VAL A 36 -5.89 11.12 -36.49
N ALA A 37 -5.92 11.87 -37.59
CA ALA A 37 -6.19 13.31 -37.55
C ALA A 37 -7.58 13.64 -36.97
N ALA A 38 -8.61 12.85 -37.31
CA ALA A 38 -9.93 12.97 -36.72
C ALA A 38 -9.89 12.68 -35.21
N GLY A 39 -9.24 11.60 -34.80
CA GLY A 39 -9.11 11.23 -33.39
C GLY A 39 -8.44 12.32 -32.56
N ARG A 40 -7.33 12.86 -33.06
CA ARG A 40 -6.64 14.01 -32.46
C ARG A 40 -7.50 15.26 -32.38
N SER A 41 -8.27 15.55 -33.43
CA SER A 41 -9.22 16.67 -33.41
C SER A 41 -10.29 16.53 -32.32
N HIS A 42 -10.67 15.31 -31.93
CA HIS A 42 -11.61 15.08 -30.84
C HIS A 42 -11.01 15.25 -29.44
N LEU A 43 -9.67 15.23 -29.31
CA LEU A 43 -8.96 15.44 -28.04
C LEU A 43 -8.74 16.92 -27.70
N LYS A 44 -8.97 17.84 -28.66
CA LYS A 44 -8.75 19.27 -28.46
C LYS A 44 -9.68 19.90 -27.42
N THR A 45 -9.22 20.99 -26.82
CA THR A 45 -9.98 21.78 -25.83
C THR A 45 -11.28 22.38 -26.42
N PRO A 46 -12.37 22.45 -25.63
CA PRO A 46 -12.49 21.94 -24.26
C PRO A 46 -12.53 20.41 -24.25
N HIS A 47 -11.75 19.79 -23.35
CA HIS A 47 -11.76 18.34 -23.21
C HIS A 47 -13.12 17.88 -22.72
N THR A 48 -13.65 16.86 -23.37
CA THR A 48 -14.93 16.26 -22.98
C THR A 48 -14.84 14.76 -23.10
N MET A 49 -15.66 14.10 -22.32
CA MET A 49 -15.73 12.66 -22.35
C MET A 49 -16.29 12.10 -23.67
N GLN A 50 -17.22 12.83 -24.33
CA GLN A 50 -17.65 12.47 -25.68
C GLN A 50 -16.50 12.59 -26.68
N GLY A 51 -15.65 13.62 -26.55
CA GLY A 51 -14.42 13.75 -27.34
C GLY A 51 -13.49 12.55 -27.18
N LEU A 52 -13.27 12.07 -25.95
CA LEU A 52 -12.47 10.86 -25.70
C LEU A 52 -13.05 9.62 -26.40
N LYS A 53 -14.36 9.45 -26.38
CA LYS A 53 -15.05 8.32 -27.05
C LYS A 53 -14.94 8.36 -28.57
N ASP A 54 -15.17 9.55 -29.12
CA ASP A 54 -15.06 9.77 -30.56
C ASP A 54 -13.60 9.55 -31.00
N ALA A 55 -12.63 10.07 -30.22
CA ALA A 55 -11.21 9.84 -30.43
C ALA A 55 -10.86 8.34 -30.39
N ASN A 56 -11.32 7.62 -29.37
CA ASN A 56 -11.10 6.18 -29.24
C ASN A 56 -11.61 5.41 -30.48
N THR A 57 -12.81 5.75 -30.95
CA THR A 57 -13.43 5.14 -32.14
C THR A 57 -12.62 5.45 -33.41
N SER A 58 -12.13 6.68 -33.55
CA SER A 58 -11.27 7.08 -34.66
C SER A 58 -9.94 6.33 -34.65
N PHE A 59 -9.24 6.23 -33.52
CA PHE A 59 -7.98 5.48 -33.44
C PHE A 59 -8.18 3.97 -33.67
N GLN A 60 -9.30 3.40 -33.19
CA GLN A 60 -9.66 2.02 -33.51
C GLN A 60 -9.85 1.80 -35.02
N SER A 61 -10.49 2.75 -35.69
CA SER A 61 -10.70 2.72 -37.14
C SER A 61 -9.37 2.84 -37.89
N ALA A 62 -8.48 3.74 -37.46
CA ALA A 62 -7.11 3.84 -37.99
C ALA A 62 -6.36 2.50 -37.90
N LEU A 63 -6.47 1.79 -36.78
CA LEU A 63 -5.83 0.49 -36.57
C LEU A 63 -6.48 -0.65 -37.34
N THR A 64 -7.72 -0.49 -37.81
CA THR A 64 -8.35 -1.44 -38.74
C THR A 64 -7.70 -1.34 -40.12
N ASP A 65 -7.32 -0.13 -40.54
CA ASP A 65 -6.67 0.13 -41.82
C ASP A 65 -5.16 -0.10 -41.78
N GLU A 66 -4.49 0.36 -40.72
CA GLU A 66 -3.05 0.24 -40.51
C GLU A 66 -2.73 -0.25 -39.09
N PRO A 67 -2.74 -1.58 -38.85
CA PRO A 67 -2.59 -2.15 -37.50
C PRO A 67 -1.29 -1.81 -36.78
N THR A 68 -0.25 -1.42 -37.52
CA THR A 68 1.09 -1.09 -37.01
C THR A 68 1.37 0.41 -36.97
N ASN A 69 0.37 1.26 -37.21
CA ASN A 69 0.54 2.71 -37.12
C ASN A 69 0.91 3.08 -35.66
N PRO A 70 2.10 3.67 -35.41
CA PRO A 70 2.59 3.87 -34.04
C PRO A 70 1.75 4.88 -33.26
N GLU A 71 1.41 6.01 -33.88
CA GLU A 71 0.61 7.08 -33.28
C GLU A 71 -0.81 6.60 -32.95
N ALA A 72 -1.46 5.86 -33.86
CA ALA A 72 -2.77 5.28 -33.60
C ALA A 72 -2.71 4.24 -32.46
N ASN A 73 -1.66 3.43 -32.37
CA ASN A 73 -1.50 2.46 -31.28
C ASN A 73 -1.28 3.16 -29.93
N PHE A 74 -0.49 4.23 -29.90
CA PHE A 74 -0.27 5.03 -28.70
C PHE A 74 -1.59 5.65 -28.21
N PHE A 75 -2.26 6.45 -29.04
CA PHE A 75 -3.49 7.11 -28.62
C PHE A 75 -4.65 6.13 -28.35
N TYR A 76 -4.74 5.03 -29.09
CA TYR A 76 -5.77 4.03 -28.81
C TYR A 76 -5.55 3.37 -27.44
N SER A 77 -4.31 3.09 -27.07
CA SER A 77 -3.98 2.50 -25.76
C SER A 77 -4.31 3.43 -24.58
N LEU A 78 -4.14 4.75 -24.74
CA LEU A 78 -4.55 5.75 -23.74
C LEU A 78 -6.07 5.90 -23.68
N THR A 79 -6.68 6.17 -24.83
CA THR A 79 -8.12 6.49 -24.89
C THR A 79 -8.98 5.30 -24.47
N ARG A 80 -8.56 4.06 -24.70
CA ARG A 80 -9.34 2.89 -24.26
C ARG A 80 -9.42 2.76 -22.74
N LEU A 81 -8.36 3.15 -22.03
CA LEU A 81 -8.40 3.22 -20.56
C LEU A 81 -9.20 4.43 -20.09
N ALA A 82 -9.05 5.58 -20.75
CA ALA A 82 -9.78 6.79 -20.38
C ALA A 82 -11.30 6.64 -20.51
N VAL A 83 -11.79 5.94 -21.55
CA VAL A 83 -13.24 5.73 -21.74
C VAL A 83 -13.88 4.80 -20.71
N LEU A 84 -13.07 4.05 -19.93
CA LEU A 84 -13.56 3.27 -18.79
C LEU A 84 -14.25 4.16 -17.74
N PHE A 85 -13.86 5.43 -17.64
CA PHE A 85 -14.45 6.38 -16.70
C PHE A 85 -15.88 6.81 -17.06
N ASP A 86 -16.31 6.58 -18.31
CA ASP A 86 -17.61 7.07 -18.79
C ASP A 86 -18.58 5.99 -19.19
N ASP A 87 -18.11 5.07 -20.03
CA ASP A 87 -18.75 3.85 -20.54
C ASP A 87 -18.46 3.68 -22.03
N MET A 88 -17.80 2.60 -22.42
CA MET A 88 -18.20 1.91 -23.64
C MET A 88 -18.42 0.43 -23.33
N VAL A 89 -19.67 0.01 -23.52
CA VAL A 89 -20.21 -1.37 -23.62
C VAL A 89 -20.79 -2.02 -22.35
N ASN A 90 -20.41 -1.70 -21.10
CA ASN A 90 -20.87 -2.51 -19.94
C ASN A 90 -21.24 -1.79 -18.61
N SER A 91 -21.38 -0.47 -18.53
CA SER A 91 -21.86 0.28 -17.34
C SER A 91 -21.09 0.16 -16.03
N ASN A 92 -20.03 -0.65 -15.95
CA ASN A 92 -19.57 -1.13 -14.64
C ASN A 92 -18.91 -0.08 -13.73
N PHE A 93 -18.11 0.88 -14.24
CA PHE A 93 -17.42 1.82 -13.34
C PHE A 93 -18.37 2.84 -12.73
N LYS A 94 -19.24 3.48 -13.53
CA LYS A 94 -20.22 4.42 -12.99
C LYS A 94 -21.26 3.75 -12.12
N GLU A 95 -21.70 2.54 -12.47
CA GLU A 95 -22.59 1.75 -11.62
C GLU A 95 -21.92 1.40 -10.28
N LEU A 96 -20.61 1.07 -10.29
CA LEU A 96 -19.84 0.87 -9.07
C LEU A 96 -19.85 2.14 -8.20
N LEU A 97 -19.55 3.30 -8.79
CA LEU A 97 -19.56 4.58 -8.07
C LEU A 97 -20.96 5.00 -7.60
N ASP A 98 -22.02 4.69 -8.37
CA ASP A 98 -23.41 4.89 -7.98
C ASP A 98 -23.75 4.06 -6.74
N GLY A 99 -23.29 2.82 -6.69
CA GLY A 99 -23.43 1.96 -5.53
C GLY A 99 -22.74 2.51 -4.28
N PHE A 100 -21.61 3.21 -4.43
CA PHE A 100 -20.97 3.96 -3.32
C PHE A 100 -21.66 5.29 -2.98
N GLY A 101 -22.75 5.64 -3.66
CA GLY A 101 -23.51 6.87 -3.41
C GLY A 101 -22.81 8.15 -3.88
N MET A 102 -21.75 8.06 -4.68
CA MET A 102 -21.04 9.24 -5.17
C MET A 102 -21.93 10.09 -6.09
N ASP A 103 -21.79 11.41 -6.11
CA ASP A 103 -22.61 12.25 -7.00
C ASP A 103 -22.18 12.10 -8.46
N ALA A 104 -23.12 11.78 -9.35
CA ALA A 104 -22.88 11.69 -10.79
C ALA A 104 -22.44 13.03 -11.41
N ALA A 105 -22.86 14.17 -10.85
CA ALA A 105 -22.54 15.50 -11.39
C ALA A 105 -21.06 15.88 -11.26
N GLY A 106 -20.30 15.22 -10.38
CA GLY A 106 -18.89 15.51 -10.12
C GLY A 106 -17.89 14.54 -10.77
N ARG A 107 -18.35 13.56 -11.56
CA ARG A 107 -17.50 12.49 -12.13
C ARG A 107 -16.95 12.83 -13.51
N ASP A 108 -16.56 14.09 -13.71
CA ASP A 108 -15.89 14.50 -14.95
C ASP A 108 -14.39 14.19 -14.82
N LEU A 109 -13.83 13.39 -15.72
CA LEU A 109 -12.40 13.02 -15.71
C LEU A 109 -11.50 14.26 -15.73
N PHE A 110 -11.91 15.32 -16.42
CA PHE A 110 -11.13 16.55 -16.56
C PHE A 110 -11.42 17.58 -15.47
N ASN A 111 -12.40 17.32 -14.59
CA ASN A 111 -12.78 18.19 -13.49
C ASN A 111 -13.44 17.38 -12.35
N TRP A 112 -12.70 16.41 -11.82
CA TRP A 112 -13.24 15.46 -10.86
C TRP A 112 -13.50 16.15 -9.52
N THR A 113 -14.75 16.14 -9.10
CA THR A 113 -15.23 16.75 -7.85
C THR A 113 -16.14 15.82 -7.06
N ALA A 114 -16.46 14.63 -7.59
CA ALA A 114 -17.22 13.63 -6.87
C ALA A 114 -16.39 13.02 -5.73
N SER A 115 -16.99 12.93 -4.56
CA SER A 115 -16.45 12.20 -3.41
C SER A 115 -17.48 11.21 -2.90
N ILE A 116 -17.05 10.28 -2.06
CA ILE A 116 -17.97 9.50 -1.24
C ILE A 116 -18.69 10.48 -0.30
N PRO A 117 -20.02 10.36 -0.10
CA PRO A 117 -20.75 11.24 0.79
C PRO A 117 -20.27 11.12 2.24
N GLU A 118 -20.23 12.24 2.95
CA GLU A 118 -19.89 12.30 4.37
C GLU A 118 -20.98 13.05 5.16
N ASP A 119 -21.13 12.73 6.44
CA ASP A 119 -21.97 13.48 7.35
C ASP A 119 -21.28 14.75 7.88
N ILE A 120 -21.94 15.48 8.79
CA ILE A 120 -21.40 16.72 9.37
C ILE A 120 -20.19 16.50 10.30
N TYR A 121 -19.90 15.24 10.66
CA TYR A 121 -18.78 14.84 11.50
C TYR A 121 -17.62 14.25 10.68
N GLY A 122 -17.78 14.12 9.36
CA GLY A 122 -16.79 13.52 8.46
C GLY A 122 -16.91 12.00 8.36
N ASN A 123 -17.99 11.40 8.89
CA ASN A 123 -18.22 9.96 8.76
C ASN A 123 -18.73 9.62 7.36
N ILE A 124 -18.20 8.56 6.78
CA ILE A 124 -18.57 8.10 5.44
C ILE A 124 -20.02 7.59 5.45
N ILE A 125 -20.87 8.06 4.53
CA ILE A 125 -22.25 7.59 4.36
C ILE A 125 -22.33 6.70 3.12
N LEU A 126 -22.54 5.41 3.33
CA LEU A 126 -22.71 4.43 2.27
C LEU A 126 -24.19 4.02 2.10
N PRO A 127 -24.69 3.86 0.85
CA PRO A 127 -25.98 3.24 0.60
C PRO A 127 -26.04 1.78 1.08
N SER A 128 -27.24 1.27 1.38
CA SER A 128 -27.44 -0.12 1.81
C SER A 128 -27.24 -1.16 0.70
N ASP A 129 -27.06 -0.71 -0.53
CA ASP A 129 -26.76 -1.50 -1.72
C ASP A 129 -25.33 -1.23 -2.23
N THR A 130 -24.43 -0.85 -1.31
CA THR A 130 -23.01 -0.64 -1.64
C THR A 130 -22.42 -1.92 -2.25
N PRO A 131 -21.62 -1.81 -3.32
CA PRO A 131 -20.95 -2.95 -3.91
C PRO A 131 -20.07 -3.66 -2.87
N SER A 132 -20.17 -4.99 -2.79
CA SER A 132 -19.27 -5.76 -1.93
C SER A 132 -17.85 -5.76 -2.50
N GLY A 133 -16.88 -6.19 -1.70
CA GLY A 133 -15.52 -6.37 -2.19
C GLY A 133 -15.42 -7.32 -3.38
N LEU A 134 -16.28 -8.35 -3.47
CA LEU A 134 -16.36 -9.22 -4.65
C LEU A 134 -16.77 -8.45 -5.91
N ALA A 135 -17.75 -7.56 -5.82
CA ALA A 135 -18.19 -6.76 -6.98
C ALA A 135 -17.05 -5.86 -7.50
N ILE A 136 -16.23 -5.32 -6.60
CA ILE A 136 -15.03 -4.55 -6.98
C ILE A 136 -14.00 -5.45 -7.68
N GLN A 137 -13.71 -6.63 -7.10
CA GLN A 137 -12.78 -7.59 -7.69
C GLN A 137 -13.27 -8.07 -9.07
N GLU A 138 -14.57 -8.34 -9.24
CA GLU A 138 -15.15 -8.71 -10.52
C GLU A 138 -15.01 -7.58 -11.55
N PHE A 139 -15.21 -6.32 -11.17
CA PHE A 139 -14.97 -5.17 -12.04
C PHE A 139 -13.51 -5.08 -12.49
N LEU A 140 -12.57 -5.14 -11.54
CA LEU A 140 -11.14 -5.08 -11.82
C LEU A 140 -10.72 -6.22 -12.76
N GLN A 141 -11.15 -7.45 -12.48
CA GLN A 141 -10.77 -8.62 -13.24
C GLN A 141 -11.39 -8.66 -14.64
N SER A 142 -12.69 -8.35 -14.75
CA SER A 142 -13.44 -8.57 -16.00
C SER A 142 -13.44 -7.37 -16.93
N VAL A 143 -13.13 -6.18 -16.42
CA VAL A 143 -13.11 -4.92 -17.19
C VAL A 143 -11.72 -4.33 -17.26
N VAL A 144 -11.07 -4.08 -16.11
CA VAL A 144 -9.83 -3.30 -16.07
C VAL A 144 -8.64 -4.09 -16.60
N ILE A 145 -8.43 -5.34 -16.15
CA ILE A 145 -7.29 -6.15 -16.62
C ILE A 145 -7.31 -6.35 -18.15
N PRO A 146 -8.43 -6.74 -18.81
CA PRO A 146 -8.46 -6.87 -20.27
C PRO A 146 -8.14 -5.57 -21.02
N GLU A 147 -8.56 -4.43 -20.49
CA GLU A 147 -8.26 -3.12 -21.07
C GLU A 147 -6.80 -2.68 -20.82
N ILE A 148 -6.16 -3.13 -19.74
CA ILE A 148 -4.71 -2.99 -19.58
C ILE A 148 -3.98 -3.91 -20.57
N ASP A 149 -4.43 -5.16 -20.71
CA ASP A 149 -3.77 -6.14 -21.56
C ASP A 149 -3.76 -5.75 -23.03
N GLU A 150 -4.89 -5.33 -23.62
CA GLU A 150 -4.80 -4.88 -25.02
C GLU A 150 -4.08 -3.53 -25.18
N ALA A 151 -4.00 -2.68 -24.14
CA ALA A 151 -3.26 -1.42 -24.22
C ALA A 151 -1.77 -1.75 -24.35
N ILE A 152 -1.29 -2.71 -23.54
CA ILE A 152 0.05 -3.28 -23.67
C ILE A 152 0.23 -3.93 -25.06
N ILE A 153 -0.75 -4.66 -25.60
CA ILE A 153 -0.68 -5.23 -26.96
C ILE A 153 -0.54 -4.14 -28.02
N ASN A 154 -1.28 -3.04 -27.91
CA ASN A 154 -1.16 -1.90 -28.82
C ASN A 154 0.22 -1.26 -28.72
N LEU A 155 0.70 -0.95 -27.51
CA LEU A 155 2.02 -0.36 -27.30
C LEU A 155 3.16 -1.29 -27.75
N ASN A 156 2.99 -2.61 -27.69
CA ASN A 156 3.96 -3.57 -28.21
C ASN A 156 4.08 -3.56 -29.74
N LYS A 157 3.16 -2.92 -30.47
CA LYS A 157 3.28 -2.71 -31.92
C LYS A 157 4.11 -1.48 -32.27
N ILE A 158 4.39 -0.61 -31.29
CA ILE A 158 5.29 0.53 -31.43
C ILE A 158 6.71 -0.01 -31.26
N ASN A 159 7.46 -0.06 -32.35
CA ASN A 159 8.85 -0.48 -32.36
C ASN A 159 9.70 0.64 -32.92
N ASP A 160 10.52 1.26 -32.08
CA ASP A 160 11.35 2.40 -32.46
C ASP A 160 12.84 2.08 -32.35
N THR A 161 13.29 1.11 -33.15
CA THR A 161 14.70 0.70 -33.16
C THR A 161 15.65 1.77 -33.68
N ASP A 162 15.12 2.78 -34.39
CA ASP A 162 15.90 3.82 -35.05
C ASP A 162 15.77 5.20 -34.35
N ASN A 163 15.09 5.28 -33.19
CA ASN A 163 14.81 6.52 -32.44
C ASN A 163 14.14 7.61 -33.30
N THR A 164 13.04 7.22 -33.94
CA THR A 164 12.29 8.00 -34.94
C THR A 164 10.86 8.31 -34.51
N LEU A 165 10.38 7.74 -33.42
CA LEU A 165 9.08 8.05 -32.88
C LEU A 165 9.11 9.48 -32.34
N ASN A 166 8.29 10.33 -32.94
CA ASN A 166 8.06 11.69 -32.47
C ASN A 166 6.57 11.98 -32.68
N ILE A 167 5.83 12.07 -31.58
CA ILE A 167 4.43 12.47 -31.58
C ILE A 167 4.33 13.81 -30.86
N ILE A 168 4.14 14.89 -31.61
CA ILE A 168 3.91 16.21 -31.02
C ILE A 168 2.45 16.35 -30.60
N LEU A 169 2.17 16.50 -29.31
CA LEU A 169 0.90 16.92 -28.73
C LEU A 169 0.80 18.44 -28.75
N SER A 170 -0.18 18.99 -29.46
CA SER A 170 -0.33 20.43 -29.57
C SER A 170 -0.86 21.06 -28.29
N THR A 171 -0.56 22.36 -28.08
CA THR A 171 -1.19 23.18 -27.02
C THR A 171 -2.73 23.10 -26.99
N GLU A 172 -3.39 22.89 -28.14
CA GLU A 172 -4.84 22.71 -28.20
C GLU A 172 -5.29 21.35 -27.64
N GLU A 173 -4.44 20.32 -27.72
CA GLU A 173 -4.67 18.96 -27.22
C GLU A 173 -4.31 18.79 -25.75
N THR A 174 -3.34 19.54 -25.23
CA THR A 174 -2.85 19.41 -23.84
C THR A 174 -3.38 20.51 -22.92
N GLY A 175 -3.70 21.68 -23.47
CA GLY A 175 -3.99 22.88 -22.68
C GLY A 175 -2.74 23.59 -22.15
N GLU A 176 -1.55 23.08 -22.46
CA GLU A 176 -0.26 23.63 -22.02
C GLU A 176 0.17 24.85 -22.85
N LEU A 177 1.22 25.54 -22.37
CA LEU A 177 1.75 26.73 -23.04
C LEU A 177 2.57 26.42 -24.29
N ASN A 178 3.18 25.24 -24.35
CA ASN A 178 3.98 24.75 -25.45
C ASN A 178 3.45 23.38 -25.92
N ASP A 179 3.84 23.00 -27.13
CA ASP A 179 3.62 21.64 -27.59
C ASP A 179 4.47 20.68 -26.74
N ILE A 180 3.99 19.45 -26.56
CA ILE A 180 4.66 18.39 -25.81
C ILE A 180 5.06 17.29 -26.81
N GLU A 181 6.32 16.89 -26.82
CA GLU A 181 6.82 15.74 -27.54
C GLU A 181 6.52 14.45 -26.76
N VAL A 182 6.18 13.40 -27.50
CA VAL A 182 6.12 12.04 -26.99
C VAL A 182 7.08 11.19 -27.80
N ASP A 183 8.04 10.63 -27.11
CA ASP A 183 9.13 9.83 -27.65
C ASP A 183 8.94 8.33 -27.33
N TYR A 184 9.96 7.50 -27.59
CA TYR A 184 9.90 6.08 -27.24
C TYR A 184 10.14 5.80 -25.74
N GLY A 185 10.91 6.65 -25.04
CA GLY A 185 11.06 6.63 -23.60
C GLY A 185 9.73 6.73 -22.87
N ASP A 186 8.88 7.66 -23.29
CA ASP A 186 7.52 7.85 -22.78
C ASP A 186 6.64 6.62 -22.98
N VAL A 187 6.69 6.01 -24.17
CA VAL A 187 5.98 4.77 -24.48
C VAL A 187 6.42 3.64 -23.54
N LEU A 188 7.72 3.53 -23.26
CA LEU A 188 8.26 2.52 -22.36
C LEU A 188 7.85 2.78 -20.90
N LEU A 189 7.86 4.03 -20.46
CA LEU A 189 7.43 4.40 -19.11
C LEU A 189 5.93 4.11 -18.93
N TYR A 190 5.11 4.45 -19.92
CA TYR A 190 3.69 4.12 -19.89
C TYR A 190 3.46 2.59 -19.82
N LYS A 191 4.21 1.79 -20.59
CA LYS A 191 4.15 0.32 -20.47
C LYS A 191 4.53 -0.16 -19.06
N SER A 192 5.52 0.45 -18.43
CA SER A 192 5.91 0.13 -17.05
C SER A 192 4.74 0.34 -16.08
N LEU A 193 4.08 1.50 -16.15
CA LEU A 193 2.93 1.84 -15.31
C LEU A 193 1.75 0.87 -15.52
N LEU A 194 1.50 0.46 -16.76
CA LEU A 194 0.47 -0.54 -17.07
C LEU A 194 0.77 -1.91 -16.46
N TYR A 195 2.01 -2.37 -16.56
CA TYR A 195 2.42 -3.63 -15.93
C TYR A 195 2.35 -3.56 -14.39
N ALA A 196 2.78 -2.44 -13.79
CA ALA A 196 2.67 -2.22 -12.34
C ALA A 196 1.20 -2.24 -11.88
N SER A 197 0.32 -1.54 -12.61
CA SER A 197 -1.12 -1.52 -12.34
C SER A 197 -1.74 -2.91 -12.45
N LYS A 198 -1.39 -3.66 -13.51
CA LYS A 198 -1.82 -5.06 -13.67
C LYS A 198 -1.36 -5.93 -12.51
N ALA A 199 -0.11 -5.79 -12.06
CA ALA A 199 0.41 -6.56 -10.94
C ALA A 199 -0.35 -6.27 -9.63
N ALA A 200 -0.61 -4.99 -9.33
CA ALA A 200 -1.37 -4.60 -8.14
C ALA A 200 -2.77 -5.20 -8.14
N ILE A 201 -3.48 -5.11 -9.26
CA ILE A 201 -4.82 -5.70 -9.41
C ILE A 201 -4.78 -7.22 -9.23
N LEU A 202 -3.82 -7.91 -9.87
CA LEU A 202 -3.68 -9.37 -9.74
C LEU A 202 -3.37 -9.82 -8.31
N ILE A 203 -2.64 -9.01 -7.52
CA ILE A 203 -2.41 -9.26 -6.10
C ILE A 203 -3.71 -9.09 -5.30
N ILE A 204 -4.44 -7.99 -5.51
CA ILE A 204 -5.75 -7.76 -4.87
C ILE A 204 -6.71 -8.91 -5.18
N ASP A 205 -6.79 -9.31 -6.45
CA ASP A 205 -7.64 -10.41 -6.90
C ASP A 205 -7.13 -11.79 -6.47
N SER A 206 -5.95 -11.93 -5.86
CA SER A 206 -5.48 -13.24 -5.42
C SER A 206 -6.10 -13.70 -4.10
N TYR A 207 -6.65 -12.76 -3.33
CA TYR A 207 -7.24 -13.01 -2.01
C TYR A 207 -8.75 -12.77 -2.03
N ASP A 208 -9.47 -13.42 -1.12
CA ASP A 208 -10.89 -13.15 -0.92
C ASP A 208 -11.06 -11.83 -0.15
N LEU A 209 -11.62 -10.83 -0.81
CA LEU A 209 -11.93 -9.53 -0.20
C LEU A 209 -13.45 -9.31 -0.11
N ASP A 210 -14.26 -10.37 -0.24
CA ASP A 210 -15.71 -10.26 -0.26
C ASP A 210 -16.27 -9.96 1.14
N VAL A 211 -16.45 -8.67 1.38
CA VAL A 211 -17.05 -8.13 2.60
C VAL A 211 -18.23 -7.23 2.23
N ASP A 212 -19.22 -7.19 3.11
CA ASP A 212 -20.30 -6.20 3.06
C ASP A 212 -19.75 -4.88 3.61
N ILE A 213 -19.37 -3.99 2.69
CA ILE A 213 -18.63 -2.77 3.02
C ILE A 213 -19.51 -1.82 3.83
N ASP A 214 -20.79 -1.64 3.47
CA ASP A 214 -21.66 -0.74 4.22
C ASP A 214 -21.98 -1.26 5.62
N ALA A 215 -22.14 -2.57 5.80
CA ALA A 215 -22.32 -3.13 7.14
C ALA A 215 -21.09 -2.90 8.04
N VAL A 216 -19.87 -3.08 7.51
CA VAL A 216 -18.63 -2.83 8.25
C VAL A 216 -18.45 -1.34 8.54
N VAL A 217 -18.64 -0.46 7.55
CA VAL A 217 -18.50 0.99 7.72
C VAL A 217 -19.56 1.53 8.69
N ALA A 218 -20.79 1.02 8.68
CA ALA A 218 -21.82 1.41 9.65
C ALA A 218 -21.38 1.12 11.09
N LYS A 219 -20.69 -0.01 11.33
CA LYS A 219 -20.14 -0.34 12.65
C LYS A 219 -19.00 0.58 13.07
N ILE A 220 -18.14 0.96 12.12
CA ILE A 220 -17.04 1.89 12.34
C ILE A 220 -17.62 3.27 12.71
N ASN A 221 -18.58 3.78 11.93
CA ASN A 221 -19.20 5.09 12.19
C ASN A 221 -19.97 5.15 13.52
N ASP A 222 -20.48 4.02 14.00
CA ASP A 222 -21.20 3.91 15.28
C ASP A 222 -20.23 3.70 16.48
N ASP A 223 -18.92 3.67 16.27
CA ASP A 223 -17.89 3.31 17.27
C ASP A 223 -18.20 1.96 17.95
N THR A 224 -18.72 0.99 17.17
CA THR A 224 -19.07 -0.35 17.67
C THR A 224 -18.38 -1.48 16.92
N PHE A 225 -17.44 -1.16 16.03
CA PHE A 225 -16.72 -2.14 15.22
C PHE A 225 -15.79 -3.01 16.07
N ASN A 226 -15.94 -4.31 15.94
CA ASN A 226 -15.01 -5.29 16.48
C ASN A 226 -14.44 -6.16 15.36
N ILE A 227 -13.14 -6.10 15.14
CA ILE A 227 -12.47 -6.86 14.07
C ILE A 227 -12.74 -8.36 14.15
N ASN A 228 -12.85 -8.95 15.35
CA ASN A 228 -13.13 -10.38 15.46
C ASN A 228 -14.58 -10.67 15.09
N SER A 229 -15.55 -10.05 15.77
CA SER A 229 -16.96 -10.45 15.62
C SER A 229 -17.70 -9.83 14.44
N ASP A 230 -17.24 -8.69 13.90
CA ASP A 230 -17.91 -7.98 12.80
C ASP A 230 -17.21 -8.16 11.45
N LEU A 231 -15.94 -8.58 11.43
CA LEU A 231 -15.19 -8.83 10.20
C LEU A 231 -14.73 -10.29 10.10
N LEU A 232 -13.83 -10.72 10.98
CA LEU A 232 -13.12 -11.99 10.85
C LEU A 232 -14.01 -13.23 11.05
N ASP A 233 -14.97 -13.17 11.98
CA ASP A 233 -15.91 -14.26 12.26
C ASP A 233 -17.08 -14.29 11.25
N VAL A 234 -17.51 -13.12 10.76
CA VAL A 234 -18.61 -12.99 9.78
C VAL A 234 -18.13 -13.40 8.39
N TYR A 235 -16.98 -12.88 7.97
CA TYR A 235 -16.37 -13.15 6.67
C TYR A 235 -15.19 -14.11 6.87
N ALA A 236 -15.51 -15.38 7.18
CA ALA A 236 -14.50 -16.38 7.52
C ALA A 236 -13.43 -16.59 6.42
N ASN A 237 -13.78 -16.31 5.16
CA ASN A 237 -12.87 -16.41 4.03
C ASN A 237 -12.06 -15.13 3.77
N PHE A 238 -12.36 -14.00 4.42
CA PHE A 238 -11.66 -12.74 4.19
C PHE A 238 -10.14 -12.94 4.34
N LEU A 239 -9.37 -12.44 3.37
CA LEU A 239 -7.92 -12.61 3.22
C LEU A 239 -7.42 -14.05 3.03
N THR A 240 -8.30 -15.01 2.77
CA THR A 240 -7.86 -16.34 2.34
C THR A 240 -7.38 -16.30 0.89
N LEU A 241 -6.41 -17.16 0.56
CA LEU A 241 -5.95 -17.29 -0.82
C LEU A 241 -7.03 -17.98 -1.66
N LEU A 242 -7.48 -17.33 -2.75
CA LEU A 242 -8.47 -17.90 -3.65
C LEU A 242 -7.91 -19.12 -4.40
N THR A 243 -8.80 -19.96 -4.93
CA THR A 243 -8.38 -21.14 -5.74
C THR A 243 -7.55 -20.74 -6.97
N SER A 244 -7.86 -19.58 -7.58
CA SER A 244 -7.08 -18.96 -8.66
C SER A 244 -5.93 -18.08 -8.15
N GLY A 245 -5.83 -17.85 -6.85
CA GLY A 245 -4.92 -16.89 -6.23
C GLY A 245 -3.46 -17.17 -6.53
N ALA A 246 -3.01 -18.44 -6.42
CA ALA A 246 -1.63 -18.80 -6.73
C ALA A 246 -1.26 -18.53 -8.20
N THR A 247 -2.19 -18.77 -9.13
CA THR A 247 -1.99 -18.44 -10.55
C THR A 247 -1.89 -16.93 -10.74
N ARG A 248 -2.81 -16.16 -10.12
CA ARG A 248 -2.82 -14.68 -10.19
C ARG A 248 -1.55 -14.07 -9.60
N ILE A 249 -1.03 -14.59 -8.49
CA ILE A 249 0.26 -14.19 -7.92
C ILE A 249 1.42 -14.50 -8.89
N GLY A 250 1.42 -15.65 -9.56
CA GLY A 250 2.42 -15.96 -10.58
C GLY A 250 2.37 -15.02 -11.80
N GLU A 251 1.17 -14.61 -12.21
CA GLU A 251 0.97 -13.58 -13.24
C GLU A 251 1.43 -12.20 -12.75
N ALA A 252 1.13 -11.84 -11.50
CA ALA A 252 1.58 -10.60 -10.88
C ALA A 252 3.11 -10.54 -10.81
N LYS A 253 3.78 -11.63 -10.44
CA LYS A 253 5.25 -11.76 -10.47
C LYS A 253 5.81 -11.39 -11.85
N THR A 254 5.21 -11.95 -12.89
CA THR A 254 5.62 -11.69 -14.29
C THR A 254 5.40 -10.23 -14.66
N ALA A 255 4.28 -9.65 -14.26
CA ALA A 255 3.96 -8.25 -14.50
C ALA A 255 4.90 -7.28 -13.75
N VAL A 256 5.22 -7.52 -12.46
CA VAL A 256 6.21 -6.69 -11.73
C VAL A 256 7.58 -6.73 -12.41
N LEU A 257 8.05 -7.92 -12.79
CA LEU A 257 9.33 -8.05 -13.49
C LEU A 257 9.33 -7.31 -14.83
N ALA A 258 8.22 -7.36 -15.57
CA ALA A 258 8.05 -6.61 -16.81
C ALA A 258 8.00 -5.10 -16.57
N ALA A 259 7.34 -4.63 -15.51
CA ALA A 259 7.32 -3.22 -15.12
C ALA A 259 8.74 -2.71 -14.84
N ILE A 260 9.50 -3.43 -14.02
CA ILE A 260 10.90 -3.10 -13.70
C ILE A 260 11.75 -3.05 -14.98
N ASP A 261 11.60 -4.02 -15.89
CA ASP A 261 12.36 -4.05 -17.14
C ASP A 261 12.00 -2.85 -18.04
N ARG A 262 10.70 -2.54 -18.19
CA ARG A 262 10.24 -1.40 -18.99
C ARG A 262 10.66 -0.06 -18.40
N TYR A 263 10.62 0.10 -17.08
CA TYR A 263 11.11 1.32 -16.42
C TYR A 263 12.60 1.53 -16.68
N ASN A 264 13.43 0.49 -16.54
CA ASN A 264 14.87 0.60 -16.78
C ASN A 264 15.19 0.90 -18.26
N GLU A 265 14.41 0.35 -19.19
CA GLU A 265 14.48 0.70 -20.61
C GLU A 265 14.10 2.18 -20.83
N ALA A 266 12.99 2.63 -20.24
CA ALA A 266 12.52 4.03 -20.33
C ALA A 266 13.53 5.03 -19.77
N SER A 267 13.97 4.83 -18.52
CA SER A 267 15.00 5.65 -17.87
C SER A 267 16.30 5.70 -18.69
N THR A 268 16.67 4.58 -19.33
CA THR A 268 17.84 4.59 -20.20
C THR A 268 17.59 5.42 -21.45
N SER A 269 16.43 5.28 -22.09
CA SER A 269 16.02 6.10 -23.24
C SER A 269 16.15 7.58 -22.90
N ILE A 270 15.43 8.00 -21.84
CA ILE A 270 15.32 9.40 -21.44
C ILE A 270 16.70 10.00 -21.10
N ARG A 271 17.51 9.28 -20.30
CA ARG A 271 18.84 9.79 -19.91
C ARG A 271 19.87 9.81 -21.06
N THR A 272 19.60 9.16 -22.19
CA THR A 272 20.57 9.02 -23.29
C THR A 272 20.17 9.73 -24.57
N GLU A 273 18.99 10.33 -24.61
CA GLU A 273 18.56 11.11 -25.76
C GLU A 273 19.39 12.39 -25.93
N GLU A 274 19.44 12.87 -27.17
CA GLU A 274 20.34 13.95 -27.59
C GLU A 274 19.60 15.26 -27.88
N ASP A 275 18.27 15.21 -27.94
CA ASP A 275 17.35 16.33 -28.14
C ASP A 275 17.00 17.06 -26.83
N ASP A 276 16.10 18.04 -26.94
CA ASP A 276 15.72 18.90 -25.84
C ASP A 276 14.69 18.16 -24.96
N GLN A 277 14.97 18.07 -23.67
CA GLN A 277 14.06 17.45 -22.70
C GLN A 277 12.90 18.34 -22.31
N THR A 278 12.98 19.65 -22.57
CA THR A 278 12.05 20.60 -21.95
C THR A 278 10.63 20.56 -22.53
N ASP A 279 10.44 19.87 -23.65
CA ASP A 279 9.17 19.60 -24.28
C ASP A 279 8.71 18.14 -24.20
N ASP A 280 9.43 17.23 -23.56
CA ASP A 280 8.99 15.82 -23.45
C ASP A 280 7.86 15.62 -22.45
N LEU A 281 7.06 14.58 -22.67
CA LEU A 281 5.95 14.21 -21.78
C LEU A 281 6.45 13.75 -20.41
N PHE A 282 7.54 12.97 -20.36
CA PHE A 282 8.21 12.58 -19.14
C PHE A 282 9.69 12.93 -19.18
N THR A 283 10.12 13.77 -18.25
CA THR A 283 11.51 14.21 -18.13
C THR A 283 12.13 13.70 -16.83
N ILE A 284 13.46 13.61 -16.82
CA ILE A 284 14.23 13.47 -15.58
C ILE A 284 15.03 14.75 -15.40
N ASP A 285 14.55 15.62 -14.53
CA ASP A 285 15.24 16.89 -14.27
C ASP A 285 16.64 16.64 -13.70
N PRO A 286 17.62 17.51 -14.01
CA PRO A 286 18.99 17.34 -13.50
C PRO A 286 19.09 17.24 -11.98
N ASP A 287 18.17 17.87 -11.26
CA ASP A 287 18.11 17.85 -9.80
C ASP A 287 17.58 16.50 -9.26
N ASP A 288 16.82 15.75 -10.07
CA ASP A 288 16.20 14.47 -9.71
C ASP A 288 17.06 13.25 -10.11
N LEU A 289 18.18 13.45 -10.80
CA LEU A 289 19.04 12.36 -11.28
C LEU A 289 19.57 11.45 -10.15
N ALA A 290 19.77 12.00 -8.95
CA ALA A 290 20.18 11.20 -7.79
C ALA A 290 19.02 10.32 -7.30
N GLU A 291 17.84 10.90 -7.11
CA GLU A 291 16.63 10.19 -6.68
C GLU A 291 16.21 9.11 -7.69
N GLU A 292 16.29 9.40 -8.99
CA GLU A 292 16.06 8.44 -10.07
C GLU A 292 17.05 7.27 -10.01
N SER A 293 18.33 7.57 -9.77
CA SER A 293 19.37 6.54 -9.66
C SER A 293 19.14 5.63 -8.45
N ASP A 294 18.73 6.21 -7.32
CA ASP A 294 18.41 5.47 -6.09
C ASP A 294 17.15 4.61 -6.30
N PHE A 295 16.12 5.16 -6.94
CA PHE A 295 14.92 4.41 -7.33
C PHE A 295 15.26 3.20 -8.22
N ARG A 296 16.13 3.37 -9.23
CA ARG A 296 16.61 2.24 -10.04
C ARG A 296 17.37 1.19 -9.22
N SER A 297 18.13 1.61 -8.21
CA SER A 297 18.79 0.68 -7.29
C SER A 297 17.76 -0.14 -6.52
N HIS A 298 16.72 0.50 -5.96
CA HIS A 298 15.63 -0.19 -5.26
C HIS A 298 14.89 -1.17 -6.18
N LEU A 299 14.61 -0.79 -7.43
CA LEU A 299 14.01 -1.71 -8.40
C LEU A 299 14.92 -2.92 -8.71
N ALA A 300 16.24 -2.72 -8.79
CA ALA A 300 17.19 -3.80 -9.00
C ALA A 300 17.22 -4.78 -7.80
N ASP A 301 17.16 -4.24 -6.58
CA ASP A 301 17.09 -5.03 -5.36
C ASP A 301 15.79 -5.82 -5.27
N ILE A 302 14.64 -5.18 -5.51
CA ILE A 302 13.33 -5.85 -5.58
C ILE A 302 13.35 -6.97 -6.63
N ARG A 303 13.89 -6.70 -7.83
CA ARG A 303 14.03 -7.73 -8.88
C ARG A 303 14.89 -8.90 -8.41
N ASN A 304 16.00 -8.62 -7.74
CA ASN A 304 16.88 -9.64 -7.19
C ASN A 304 16.17 -10.46 -6.09
N SER A 305 15.35 -9.82 -5.26
CA SER A 305 14.51 -10.49 -4.27
C SER A 305 13.52 -11.46 -4.91
N ILE A 306 12.79 -11.00 -5.92
CA ILE A 306 11.80 -11.79 -6.65
C ILE A 306 12.44 -13.01 -7.34
N THR A 307 13.65 -12.86 -7.88
CA THR A 307 14.30 -13.88 -8.71
C THR A 307 15.16 -14.85 -7.90
N ASN A 308 15.83 -14.38 -6.85
CA ASN A 308 16.81 -15.14 -6.06
C ASN A 308 16.40 -15.37 -4.61
N LYS A 309 15.18 -14.97 -4.22
CA LYS A 309 14.62 -15.08 -2.86
C LYS A 309 15.52 -14.46 -1.79
N GLN A 310 16.18 -13.37 -2.14
CA GLN A 310 17.00 -12.61 -1.20
C GLN A 310 16.14 -11.51 -0.55
N PRO A 311 16.12 -11.38 0.78
CA PRO A 311 15.52 -10.22 1.42
C PRO A 311 16.14 -8.90 0.94
N VAL A 312 15.30 -7.87 0.87
CA VAL A 312 15.69 -6.49 0.56
C VAL A 312 15.27 -5.59 1.69
N ASP A 313 16.13 -4.62 2.01
CA ASP A 313 15.87 -3.56 2.98
C ASP A 313 14.95 -2.52 2.31
N MET A 314 13.85 -2.17 2.97
CA MET A 314 12.83 -1.25 2.41
C MET A 314 12.86 0.15 3.04
N ASP A 315 13.73 0.37 4.02
CA ASP A 315 13.82 1.61 4.81
C ASP A 315 15.24 2.18 4.76
N ASP A 316 15.32 3.51 4.72
CA ASP A 316 16.57 4.20 4.43
C ASP A 316 17.38 4.63 5.66
N GLU A 317 16.79 4.83 6.85
CA GLU A 317 17.53 5.57 7.90
C GLU A 317 17.52 5.09 9.36
N GLU A 318 16.54 4.37 9.93
CA GLU A 318 16.62 3.97 11.36
C GLU A 318 16.01 2.61 11.75
N ASP A 319 15.01 2.12 11.03
CA ASP A 319 14.40 0.80 11.25
C ASP A 319 14.64 -0.10 10.03
N VAL A 320 15.25 -1.28 10.23
CA VAL A 320 15.53 -2.20 9.12
C VAL A 320 14.32 -3.10 8.91
N PHE A 321 13.36 -2.66 8.08
CA PHE A 321 12.29 -3.52 7.59
C PHE A 321 12.72 -4.27 6.34
N ARG A 322 12.80 -5.60 6.43
CA ARG A 322 13.18 -6.46 5.31
C ARG A 322 12.01 -7.23 4.75
N VAL A 323 11.97 -7.32 3.43
CA VAL A 323 10.96 -8.08 2.70
C VAL A 323 11.62 -9.04 1.74
N ASN A 324 11.15 -10.29 1.73
CA ASN A 324 11.50 -11.29 0.74
C ASN A 324 10.36 -11.46 -0.27
N PHE A 325 10.38 -10.63 -1.32
CA PHE A 325 9.38 -10.68 -2.38
C PHE A 325 9.36 -12.03 -3.10
N GLY A 326 10.50 -12.73 -3.16
CA GLY A 326 10.58 -14.07 -3.74
C GLY A 326 9.69 -15.08 -3.02
N GLU A 327 9.61 -15.03 -1.68
CA GLU A 327 8.72 -15.92 -0.93
C GLU A 327 7.24 -15.59 -1.14
N PHE A 328 6.91 -14.30 -1.19
CA PHE A 328 5.53 -13.86 -1.49
C PHE A 328 5.03 -14.39 -2.84
N PHE A 329 5.87 -14.30 -3.89
CA PHE A 329 5.47 -14.70 -5.23
C PHE A 329 5.58 -16.21 -5.52
N ASP A 330 6.59 -16.91 -4.98
CA ASP A 330 6.83 -18.31 -5.31
C ASP A 330 6.08 -19.30 -4.40
N ALA A 331 5.67 -18.85 -3.21
CA ALA A 331 4.94 -19.66 -2.24
C ALA A 331 3.81 -18.83 -1.60
N PRO A 332 2.80 -18.43 -2.39
CA PRO A 332 1.70 -17.62 -1.88
C PRO A 332 0.98 -18.32 -0.74
N ILE A 333 0.75 -17.57 0.34
CA ILE A 333 0.11 -18.05 1.57
C ILE A 333 -1.34 -17.56 1.64
N SER A 334 -2.16 -18.22 2.45
CA SER A 334 -3.44 -17.64 2.89
C SER A 334 -3.16 -16.66 4.02
N ILE A 335 -3.25 -15.35 3.78
CA ILE A 335 -2.92 -14.32 4.79
C ILE A 335 -3.75 -14.51 6.06
N ARG A 336 -5.02 -14.90 5.90
CA ARG A 336 -5.95 -15.23 6.99
C ARG A 336 -5.36 -16.21 8.02
N ASP A 337 -4.56 -17.18 7.57
CA ASP A 337 -4.00 -18.23 8.41
C ASP A 337 -2.80 -17.76 9.26
N TYR A 338 -2.28 -16.55 8.99
CA TYR A 338 -1.12 -15.96 9.66
C TYR A 338 -1.48 -14.75 10.52
N LEU A 339 -2.75 -14.32 10.52
CA LEU A 339 -3.20 -13.21 11.35
C LEU A 339 -3.06 -13.55 12.84
N PRO A 340 -2.64 -12.59 13.67
CA PRO A 340 -2.61 -12.76 15.12
C PRO A 340 -4.03 -12.74 15.70
N ALA A 341 -4.14 -12.99 17.01
CA ALA A 341 -5.36 -12.70 17.73
C ALA A 341 -5.44 -11.19 18.00
N PHE A 342 -6.61 -10.60 17.76
CA PHE A 342 -6.86 -9.20 18.05
C PHE A 342 -7.67 -9.03 19.35
N ILE A 343 -7.41 -7.95 20.08
CA ILE A 343 -8.22 -7.48 21.20
C ILE A 343 -8.62 -6.03 20.94
N HIS A 344 -9.72 -5.61 21.54
CA HIS A 344 -10.17 -4.22 21.47
C HIS A 344 -9.89 -3.56 22.82
N ASP A 345 -9.21 -2.41 22.79
CA ASP A 345 -8.98 -1.59 23.98
C ASP A 345 -10.16 -0.60 24.13
N PRO A 346 -11.04 -0.79 25.14
CA PRO A 346 -12.23 0.05 25.31
C PRO A 346 -11.91 1.47 25.81
N TYR A 347 -10.66 1.80 26.13
CA TYR A 347 -10.26 3.09 26.69
C TYR A 347 -9.66 4.04 25.66
N ILE A 348 -8.92 3.51 24.69
CA ILE A 348 -8.35 4.28 23.58
C ILE A 348 -9.08 4.03 22.25
N ASP A 349 -10.03 3.08 22.25
CA ASP A 349 -10.84 2.71 21.07
C ASP A 349 -9.98 2.18 19.91
N GLU A 350 -8.95 1.41 20.25
CA GLU A 350 -8.00 0.85 19.28
C GLU A 350 -8.08 -0.68 19.23
N ILE A 351 -7.75 -1.21 18.05
CA ILE A 351 -7.56 -2.65 17.82
C ILE A 351 -6.10 -2.96 18.10
N LEU A 352 -5.83 -3.80 19.10
CA LEU A 352 -4.49 -4.22 19.47
C LEU A 352 -4.26 -5.68 19.10
N ILE A 353 -3.00 -6.02 18.83
CA ILE A 353 -2.57 -7.41 18.75
C ILE A 353 -2.49 -7.95 20.19
N LYS A 354 -3.17 -9.07 20.47
CA LYS A 354 -3.22 -9.70 21.81
C LYS A 354 -1.82 -10.00 22.36
N GLY A 355 -0.87 -10.25 21.46
CA GLY A 355 0.56 -10.36 21.76
C GLY A 355 1.31 -11.08 20.65
N MET A 356 2.64 -10.97 20.64
CA MET A 356 3.49 -11.60 19.62
C MET A 356 3.37 -13.12 19.56
N SER A 357 3.08 -13.76 20.68
CA SER A 357 2.83 -15.21 20.75
C SER A 357 1.49 -15.63 20.13
N SER A 358 0.63 -14.67 19.77
CA SER A 358 -0.65 -14.97 19.11
C SER A 358 -0.54 -15.10 17.60
N PHE A 359 0.59 -14.68 17.00
CA PHE A 359 0.88 -14.98 15.61
C PHE A 359 1.12 -16.49 15.45
N PRO A 360 0.48 -17.13 14.46
CA PRO A 360 0.86 -18.48 14.01
C PRO A 360 2.31 -18.52 13.52
N ASP A 361 2.72 -17.49 12.77
CA ASP A 361 4.10 -17.26 12.33
C ASP A 361 4.29 -15.77 11.97
N ARG A 362 5.14 -15.06 12.71
CA ARG A 362 5.40 -13.62 12.51
C ARG A 362 6.13 -13.31 11.20
N THR A 363 6.78 -14.30 10.61
CA THR A 363 7.52 -14.11 9.36
C THR A 363 6.63 -14.21 8.13
N PHE A 364 5.35 -14.59 8.30
CA PHE A 364 4.43 -14.86 7.20
C PHE A 364 5.06 -15.82 6.18
N SER A 365 5.56 -16.96 6.67
CA SER A 365 6.28 -17.95 5.87
C SER A 365 7.56 -17.41 5.21
N GLY A 366 8.28 -16.52 5.90
CA GLY A 366 9.54 -15.95 5.44
C GLY A 366 9.42 -14.74 4.51
N ILE A 367 8.21 -14.23 4.24
CA ILE A 367 8.00 -12.95 3.54
C ILE A 367 8.65 -11.81 4.33
N PHE A 368 8.51 -11.82 5.65
CA PHE A 368 9.20 -10.90 6.56
C PHE A 368 10.26 -11.70 7.32
N PRO A 369 11.52 -11.78 6.85
CA PRO A 369 12.54 -12.63 7.45
C PRO A 369 12.86 -12.30 8.91
N ASP A 370 12.64 -11.06 9.35
CA ASP A 370 12.80 -10.63 10.74
C ASP A 370 11.49 -10.69 11.55
N GLY A 371 10.41 -11.11 10.91
CA GLY A 371 9.04 -10.94 11.39
C GLY A 371 8.50 -9.54 11.15
N LEU A 372 7.18 -9.38 11.23
CA LEU A 372 6.59 -8.04 11.28
C LEU A 372 7.18 -7.26 12.47
N PRO A 373 7.57 -5.98 12.26
CA PRO A 373 8.20 -5.17 13.28
C PRO A 373 7.23 -5.05 14.47
N PRO A 374 7.73 -5.13 15.72
CA PRO A 374 6.88 -4.82 16.83
C PRO A 374 6.54 -3.33 16.79
N GLU A 375 5.26 -2.97 16.73
CA GLU A 375 4.89 -1.56 16.90
C GLU A 375 5.31 -1.10 18.31
N GLU A 376 5.64 0.18 18.46
CA GLU A 376 5.99 0.81 19.75
C GLU A 376 4.89 0.70 20.82
N TYR A 377 3.71 0.17 20.49
CA TYR A 377 2.51 0.10 21.33
C TYR A 377 2.00 -1.32 21.66
N GLU A 378 2.85 -2.34 21.58
CA GLU A 378 2.42 -3.69 22.00
C GLU A 378 2.31 -3.81 23.54
N ILE A 379 1.37 -4.66 24.00
CA ILE A 379 1.36 -5.17 25.37
C ILE A 379 2.40 -6.27 25.51
N TYR A 380 3.57 -5.93 26.02
CA TYR A 380 4.64 -6.86 26.38
C TYR A 380 5.47 -6.28 27.53
N ILE A 381 6.13 -7.15 28.28
CA ILE A 381 7.19 -6.72 29.20
C ILE A 381 8.39 -6.33 28.34
N ASP A 382 8.39 -5.09 27.86
CA ASP A 382 9.37 -4.52 26.92
C ASP A 382 10.79 -4.58 27.45
N LYS A 383 10.98 -4.15 28.71
CA LYS A 383 12.33 -3.98 29.24
C LYS A 383 12.43 -4.39 30.70
N VAL A 384 13.05 -5.54 30.91
CA VAL A 384 13.54 -5.94 32.22
C VAL A 384 14.98 -5.50 32.40
N VAL A 385 15.21 -4.55 33.32
CA VAL A 385 16.55 -4.10 33.70
C VAL A 385 16.83 -4.48 35.15
N ILE A 386 17.77 -5.39 35.36
CA ILE A 386 18.31 -5.69 36.68
C ILE A 386 19.54 -4.82 36.88
N TRP A 387 19.44 -3.79 37.73
CA TRP A 387 20.52 -2.82 37.96
C TRP A 387 20.94 -2.76 39.43
N GLY A 388 22.24 -2.83 39.67
CA GLY A 388 22.86 -2.54 40.97
C GLY A 388 23.79 -1.35 40.85
N GLY A 389 23.59 -0.32 41.69
CA GLY A 389 24.43 0.88 41.72
C GLY A 389 24.92 1.20 43.14
N ASN A 390 26.10 1.82 43.26
CA ASN A 390 26.61 2.33 44.54
C ASN A 390 26.18 3.80 44.70
N SER A 391 25.44 4.15 45.76
CA SER A 391 25.19 5.55 46.16
C SER A 391 25.85 5.85 47.51
N GLU A 392 25.88 7.12 47.92
CA GLU A 392 26.44 7.58 49.20
C GLU A 392 25.78 6.94 50.44
N GLY A 393 24.64 6.25 50.29
CA GLY A 393 23.99 5.44 51.33
C GLY A 393 24.35 3.94 51.34
N GLY A 394 25.31 3.51 50.51
CA GLY A 394 25.64 2.11 50.24
C GLY A 394 25.11 1.63 48.87
N PRO A 395 25.41 0.39 48.45
CA PRO A 395 24.86 -0.18 47.22
C PRO A 395 23.34 -0.21 47.30
N PHE A 396 22.65 0.64 46.53
CA PHE A 396 21.22 0.45 46.30
C PHE A 396 21.06 -0.57 45.17
N LYS A 397 20.33 -1.64 45.45
CA LYS A 397 20.05 -2.70 44.49
C LYS A 397 18.55 -2.72 44.29
N ALA A 398 18.13 -2.64 43.05
CA ALA A 398 16.72 -2.66 42.71
C ALA A 398 16.50 -3.50 41.45
N ILE A 399 15.37 -4.19 41.42
CA ILE A 399 14.88 -4.84 40.22
C ILE A 399 13.94 -3.83 39.55
N PHE A 400 14.19 -3.55 38.27
CA PHE A 400 13.32 -2.70 37.47
C PHE A 400 12.62 -3.56 36.42
N CYS A 401 11.31 -3.40 36.31
CA CYS A 401 10.49 -4.02 35.29
C CYS A 401 9.69 -2.93 34.60
N TRP A 402 9.86 -2.83 33.29
CA TRP A 402 9.06 -1.94 32.46
C TRP A 402 7.93 -2.74 31.83
N VAL A 403 6.69 -2.37 32.12
CA VAL A 403 5.50 -3.01 31.59
C VAL A 403 4.84 -2.06 30.60
N ASN A 404 4.74 -2.49 29.34
CA ASN A 404 4.05 -1.76 28.28
C ASN A 404 2.72 -2.43 27.95
N GLY A 405 1.80 -1.59 27.47
CA GLY A 405 0.49 -1.96 26.96
C GLY A 405 -0.54 -2.49 27.97
N LEU A 406 -0.17 -2.81 29.21
CA LEU A 406 -1.16 -2.93 30.30
C LEU A 406 -1.26 -1.62 31.07
N ALA A 407 -2.49 -1.13 31.23
CA ALA A 407 -2.74 -0.01 32.10
C ALA A 407 -2.34 -0.36 33.55
N PRO A 408 -1.70 0.56 34.31
CA PRO A 408 -1.20 0.25 35.65
C PRO A 408 -2.25 -0.27 36.62
N TRP A 409 -3.52 0.08 36.42
CA TRP A 409 -4.64 -0.38 37.26
C TRP A 409 -5.16 -1.78 36.90
N ASP A 410 -4.83 -2.30 35.72
CA ASP A 410 -5.22 -3.64 35.27
C ASP A 410 -4.23 -4.73 35.70
N ILE A 411 -3.11 -4.34 36.32
CA ILE A 411 -2.11 -5.26 36.82
C ILE A 411 -2.48 -5.67 38.25
N GLU A 412 -2.88 -6.94 38.43
CA GLU A 412 -3.17 -7.53 39.73
C GLU A 412 -1.88 -7.71 40.54
N SER A 413 -0.83 -8.22 39.91
CA SER A 413 0.46 -8.41 40.57
C SER A 413 1.62 -8.48 39.57
N LEU A 414 2.82 -8.12 40.04
CA LEU A 414 4.07 -8.41 39.37
C LEU A 414 4.98 -9.14 40.36
N THR A 415 5.36 -10.36 40.01
CA THR A 415 6.22 -11.24 40.82
C THR A 415 7.47 -11.57 40.04
N VAL A 416 8.63 -11.61 40.70
CA VAL A 416 9.89 -12.02 40.08
C VAL A 416 10.51 -13.16 40.87
N TYR A 417 10.90 -14.23 40.18
CA TYR A 417 11.59 -15.39 40.76
C TYR A 417 13.07 -15.32 40.41
N GLY A 418 13.93 -15.24 41.43
CA GLY A 418 15.38 -15.25 41.27
C GLY A 418 15.95 -16.65 41.05
N PRO A 419 17.22 -16.74 40.61
CA PRO A 419 17.89 -18.02 40.32
C PRO A 419 18.13 -18.89 41.55
N ASP A 420 18.05 -18.32 42.75
CA ASP A 420 18.09 -19.02 44.04
C ASP A 420 16.69 -19.49 44.52
N GLY A 421 15.66 -19.28 43.70
CA GLY A 421 14.26 -19.53 44.04
C GLY A 421 13.65 -18.46 44.94
N PHE A 422 14.35 -17.35 45.20
CA PHE A 422 13.79 -16.24 45.97
C PHE A 422 12.69 -15.53 45.18
N ARG A 423 11.59 -15.19 45.85
CA ARG A 423 10.44 -14.49 45.26
C ARG A 423 10.46 -13.01 45.66
N TYR A 424 10.43 -12.13 44.67
CA TYR A 424 10.32 -10.68 44.82
C TYR A 424 8.92 -10.24 44.37
N ASP A 425 8.08 -9.87 45.34
CA ASP A 425 6.73 -9.35 45.08
C ASP A 425 6.78 -7.82 44.99
N PHE A 426 6.28 -7.26 43.89
CA PHE A 426 6.19 -5.82 43.72
C PHE A 426 4.91 -5.29 44.33
N ASP A 427 5.05 -4.29 45.20
CA ASP A 427 3.90 -3.60 45.80
C ASP A 427 3.44 -2.46 44.88
N ALA A 428 2.20 -2.55 44.39
CA ALA A 428 1.63 -1.54 43.49
C ALA A 428 1.64 -0.12 44.10
N GLU A 429 1.59 0.04 45.43
CA GLU A 429 1.60 1.35 46.06
C GLU A 429 3.01 1.92 46.27
N GLN A 430 4.01 1.06 46.46
CA GLN A 430 5.37 1.48 46.88
C GLN A 430 6.42 1.37 45.76
N ASP A 431 6.21 0.44 44.83
CA ASP A 431 7.17 0.10 43.79
C ASP A 431 6.80 0.70 42.42
N ILE A 432 5.60 1.29 42.25
CA ILE A 432 5.20 1.92 40.99
C ILE A 432 5.80 3.34 40.85
N LYS A 433 6.42 3.58 39.71
CA LYS A 433 6.77 4.91 39.21
C LYS A 433 6.18 5.07 37.81
N ALA A 434 4.93 5.50 37.72
CA ALA A 434 4.27 5.68 36.43
C ALA A 434 4.95 6.77 35.59
N HIS A 435 5.22 6.48 34.33
CA HIS A 435 5.55 7.47 33.29
C HIS A 435 4.56 7.28 32.15
N TYR A 436 3.45 8.04 32.19
CA TYR A 436 2.28 7.88 31.31
C TYR A 436 2.55 7.87 29.79
N ARG A 437 3.74 8.31 29.34
CA ARG A 437 4.10 8.29 27.92
C ARG A 437 4.90 7.06 27.47
N PHE A 438 5.43 6.29 28.41
CA PHE A 438 6.40 5.24 28.11
C PHE A 438 6.04 3.90 28.72
N GLY A 439 4.95 3.77 29.49
CA GLY A 439 4.56 2.56 30.21
C GLY A 439 4.72 2.66 31.73
N THR A 440 4.47 1.54 32.43
CA THR A 440 4.55 1.48 33.89
C THR A 440 5.90 0.92 34.35
N LEU A 441 6.73 1.77 34.96
CA LEU A 441 7.98 1.34 35.57
C LEU A 441 7.73 0.85 37.01
N TYR A 442 8.00 -0.42 37.23
CA TYR A 442 8.05 -1.04 38.53
C TYR A 442 9.50 -1.06 39.03
N ARG A 443 9.71 -0.64 40.28
CA ARG A 443 11.01 -0.61 40.95
C ARG A 443 10.91 -1.22 42.33
N HIS A 444 11.40 -2.44 42.49
CA HIS A 444 11.48 -3.12 43.78
C HIS A 444 12.87 -3.00 44.40
N LYS A 445 12.97 -2.44 45.62
CA LYS A 445 14.25 -2.35 46.34
C LYS A 445 14.54 -3.67 47.05
N VAL A 446 15.74 -4.22 46.85
CA VAL A 446 16.15 -5.47 47.49
C VAL A 446 17.17 -5.23 48.61
N SER A 447 17.06 -6.03 49.67
CA SER A 447 18.09 -6.11 50.71
C SER A 447 19.10 -7.20 50.35
N GLY A 448 20.40 -6.88 50.34
CA GLY A 448 21.46 -7.85 50.00
C GLY A 448 21.85 -7.88 48.52
N THR A 449 22.76 -8.78 48.11
CA THR A 449 23.20 -8.95 46.71
C THR A 449 22.20 -9.76 45.91
N LEU A 450 21.88 -9.29 44.69
CA LEU A 450 21.16 -10.10 43.72
C LEU A 450 22.08 -11.22 43.21
N PRO A 451 21.67 -12.50 43.31
CA PRO A 451 22.44 -13.61 42.75
C PRO A 451 22.53 -13.49 41.22
N GLY A 452 23.65 -13.89 40.66
CA GLY A 452 23.76 -14.03 39.20
C GLY A 452 22.99 -15.25 38.71
N GLY A 453 22.31 -15.12 37.58
CA GLY A 453 21.54 -16.20 36.97
C GLY A 453 20.26 -15.71 36.30
N TRP A 454 19.37 -16.65 35.97
CA TRP A 454 18.08 -16.38 35.35
C TRP A 454 17.03 -15.92 36.37
N TYR A 455 16.29 -14.88 36.00
CA TYR A 455 15.13 -14.37 36.71
C TYR A 455 13.88 -14.53 35.82
N ASP A 456 12.79 -15.04 36.39
CA ASP A 456 11.48 -15.18 35.73
C ASP A 456 10.51 -14.12 36.27
N PHE A 457 9.96 -13.30 35.39
CA PHE A 457 9.02 -12.21 35.69
C PHE A 457 7.63 -12.69 35.34
N VAL A 458 6.75 -12.72 36.33
CA VAL A 458 5.35 -13.14 36.19
C VAL A 458 4.47 -11.95 36.52
N LEU A 459 3.88 -11.37 35.48
CA LEU A 459 2.85 -10.35 35.62
C LEU A 459 1.48 -11.03 35.52
N LYS A 460 0.58 -10.70 36.44
CA LYS A 460 -0.80 -11.17 36.42
C LYS A 460 -1.74 -9.98 36.29
N ASP A 461 -2.66 -10.02 35.34
CA ASP A 461 -3.68 -8.99 35.20
C ASP A 461 -4.90 -9.26 36.12
N ASN A 462 -5.80 -8.29 36.26
CA ASN A 462 -7.02 -8.42 37.06
C ASN A 462 -8.02 -9.46 36.51
N ASN A 463 -7.83 -9.92 35.27
CA ASN A 463 -8.61 -11.01 34.67
C ASN A 463 -8.04 -12.39 35.00
N GLY A 464 -6.90 -12.44 35.69
CA GLY A 464 -6.22 -13.66 36.09
C GLY A 464 -5.31 -14.26 35.02
N GLN A 465 -4.97 -13.51 33.98
CA GLN A 465 -4.04 -13.91 32.93
C GLN A 465 -2.59 -13.63 33.36
N ASP A 466 -1.74 -14.64 33.22
CA ASP A 466 -0.31 -14.54 33.50
C ASP A 466 0.50 -14.23 32.22
N TYR A 467 1.49 -13.36 32.36
CA TYR A 467 2.45 -12.94 31.34
C TYR A 467 3.86 -13.15 31.89
N HIS A 468 4.71 -13.82 31.10
CA HIS A 468 6.04 -14.24 31.53
C HIS A 468 7.16 -13.54 30.76
N ALA A 469 8.26 -13.24 31.43
CA ALA A 469 9.50 -12.80 30.80
C ALA A 469 10.74 -13.27 31.58
N ASP A 470 11.77 -13.78 30.89
CA ASP A 470 13.00 -14.25 31.52
C ASP A 470 14.17 -13.28 31.27
N LYS A 471 15.03 -13.08 32.30
CA LYS A 471 16.25 -12.27 32.18
C LYS A 471 17.43 -12.89 32.90
N HIS A 472 18.52 -13.13 32.18
CA HIS A 472 19.80 -13.49 32.80
C HIS A 472 20.52 -12.24 33.33
N PHE A 473 20.85 -12.24 34.62
CA PHE A 473 21.64 -11.21 35.28
C PHE A 473 23.04 -11.72 35.61
N THR A 474 24.05 -11.00 35.13
CA THR A 474 25.45 -11.20 35.54
C THR A 474 25.83 -10.05 36.48
N PRO A 475 26.14 -10.30 37.76
CA PRO A 475 26.53 -9.26 38.69
C PRO A 475 27.85 -8.63 38.25
N ASN A 476 27.78 -7.42 37.69
CA ASN A 476 28.98 -6.61 37.48
C ASN A 476 29.40 -6.00 38.81
N LEU A 477 30.32 -6.69 39.49
CA LEU A 477 31.08 -6.10 40.59
C LEU A 477 32.06 -5.11 39.99
N ILE A 478 31.59 -3.90 39.69
CA ILE A 478 32.51 -2.77 39.54
C ILE A 478 33.16 -2.62 40.91
N ASN A 479 34.44 -2.99 40.99
CA ASN A 479 35.27 -2.63 42.13
C ASN A 479 35.32 -1.10 42.15
N VAL A 480 34.46 -0.50 42.97
CA VAL A 480 34.55 0.93 43.24
C VAL A 480 35.94 1.14 43.81
N VAL A 481 36.73 1.98 43.15
CA VAL A 481 38.02 2.40 43.65
C VAL A 481 37.81 2.83 45.09
N ASP A 482 38.51 2.16 46.02
CA ASP A 482 38.39 2.44 47.44
C ASP A 482 38.63 3.93 47.65
N MET A 483 37.57 4.68 47.98
CA MET A 483 37.68 6.13 48.14
C MET A 483 38.61 6.52 49.30
N SER A 484 38.93 5.58 50.20
CA SER A 484 39.95 5.76 51.24
C SER A 484 41.39 5.69 50.71
N THR A 485 41.61 5.11 49.52
CA THR A 485 42.92 5.11 48.83
C THR A 485 43.21 6.42 48.10
N GLY A 486 42.25 7.35 48.08
CA GLY A 486 42.37 8.65 47.44
C GLY A 486 42.16 8.56 45.92
N ILE A 487 41.05 9.10 45.44
CA ILE A 487 40.89 9.32 44.00
C ILE A 487 41.92 10.38 43.60
N SER A 488 42.90 9.99 42.77
CA SER A 488 43.91 10.91 42.26
C SER A 488 43.58 11.29 40.81
N PRO A 489 43.47 12.59 40.50
CA PRO A 489 43.55 13.72 41.43
C PRO A 489 42.24 13.90 42.20
N GLY A 490 42.34 14.47 43.41
CA GLY A 490 41.19 14.71 44.27
C GLY A 490 40.13 15.62 43.62
N GLY A 491 38.89 15.51 44.08
CA GLY A 491 37.80 16.38 43.63
C GLY A 491 38.17 17.86 43.79
N GLY A 492 38.06 18.63 42.71
CA GLY A 492 38.35 20.07 42.69
C GLY A 492 39.79 20.46 42.33
N VAL A 493 40.70 19.51 42.11
CA VAL A 493 42.11 19.83 41.75
C VAL A 493 42.23 20.56 40.39
N TYR A 494 41.24 20.41 39.52
CA TYR A 494 41.18 21.10 38.23
C TYR A 494 40.34 22.39 38.24
N VAL A 495 39.75 22.76 39.37
CA VAL A 495 39.02 24.04 39.48
C VAL A 495 40.04 25.17 39.52
N GLY A 496 40.17 25.89 38.41
CA GLY A 496 41.06 27.05 38.26
C GLY A 496 42.40 26.76 37.55
N THR A 497 42.61 25.57 37.01
CA THR A 497 43.78 25.30 36.16
C THR A 497 43.52 25.81 34.73
N THR A 498 44.48 26.54 34.16
CA THR A 498 44.38 27.14 32.81
C THR A 498 44.75 26.17 31.68
N THR A 499 45.08 24.93 31.99
CA THR A 499 45.37 23.89 31.01
C THR A 499 44.07 23.12 30.73
N PRO A 500 43.57 23.09 29.47
CA PRO A 500 42.40 22.29 29.12
C PRO A 500 42.70 20.80 29.37
N THR A 501 41.83 20.12 30.10
CA THR A 501 41.77 18.65 30.18
C THR A 501 40.75 18.11 29.21
#